data_AF-A0A7C7QXI8-F1
#
_entry.id   AF-A0A7C7QXI8-F1
#
_cell.length_a   1.000
_cell.length_b   1.000
_cell.length_c   1.000
_cell.angle_alpha   90.00
_cell.angle_beta   90.00
_cell.angle_gamma   90.00
#
_symmetry.space_group_name_H-M   'P 1'
#
loop_
_entity.id
_entity.type
_entity.pdbx_description
1 polymer ?
#
loop_
_entity_poly.entity_id
_entity_poly.type
_entity_poly.pdbx_seq_one_letter_code
_entity_poly.pdbx_strand_id
1 'polypeptide(L)'
;MVRCPHCDHEHPATAQRCDNCGAWLTEAVEAAQSQSESPPGPSLSPAESEAIALLRDGKKLEAIKRYREVAGVGLAEAKAAVERLASQHRVLPQRTGCAGVLLLLAAAVGLAMAVW
;
A
#
# COMPACT_ATOMS: atom_id res chain seq x y z
N MET A 1 -13.18 -4.57 -27.45
CA MET A 1 -13.37 -4.22 -28.87
C MET A 1 -13.15 -2.72 -29.02
N VAL A 2 -12.62 -2.25 -30.14
CA VAL A 2 -12.39 -0.83 -30.42
C VAL A 2 -13.04 -0.45 -31.75
N ARG A 3 -13.63 0.73 -31.86
CA ARG A 3 -14.25 1.21 -33.10
C ARG A 3 -13.30 2.15 -33.83
N CYS A 4 -13.21 2.00 -35.15
CA CYS A 4 -12.43 2.90 -35.99
C CYS A 4 -13.10 4.29 -36.00
N PRO A 5 -12.39 5.38 -35.63
CA PRO A 5 -12.97 6.72 -35.60
C PRO A 5 -13.27 7.30 -37.00
N HIS A 6 -12.79 6.66 -38.07
CA HIS A 6 -12.96 7.13 -39.45
C HIS A 6 -14.11 6.42 -40.18
N CYS A 7 -14.35 5.14 -39.92
CA CYS A 7 -15.35 4.34 -40.65
C CYS A 7 -16.29 3.54 -39.75
N ASP A 8 -16.20 3.72 -38.43
CA ASP A 8 -17.00 3.07 -37.40
C ASP A 8 -16.93 1.53 -37.32
N HIS A 9 -16.10 0.89 -38.16
CA HIS A 9 -15.90 -0.56 -38.15
C HIS A 9 -15.27 -1.05 -36.84
N GLU A 10 -15.70 -2.22 -36.37
CA GLU A 10 -15.26 -2.81 -35.11
C GLU A 10 -14.00 -3.65 -35.30
N HIS A 11 -13.07 -3.51 -34.35
CA HIS A 11 -11.79 -4.22 -34.37
C HIS A 11 -11.44 -4.83 -33.00
N PRO A 12 -10.62 -5.88 -32.97
CA PRO A 12 -10.03 -6.36 -31.73
C PRO A 12 -9.07 -5.30 -31.13
N ALA A 13 -8.86 -5.34 -29.82
CA ALA A 13 -7.98 -4.42 -29.09
C ALA A 13 -6.47 -4.61 -29.37
N THR A 14 -6.13 -5.35 -30.43
CA THR A 14 -4.75 -5.58 -30.91
C THR A 14 -4.56 -5.14 -32.36
N ALA A 15 -5.61 -4.60 -33.01
CA ALA A 15 -5.55 -4.17 -34.41
C ALA A 15 -4.72 -2.89 -34.58
N GLN A 16 -3.67 -2.94 -35.40
CA GLN A 16 -2.83 -1.76 -35.68
C GLN A 16 -3.42 -0.87 -36.80
N ARG A 17 -4.17 -1.47 -37.73
CA ARG A 17 -4.79 -0.80 -38.88
C ARG A 17 -6.20 -1.31 -39.11
N CYS A 18 -7.05 -0.45 -39.66
CA CYS A 18 -8.40 -0.82 -40.09
C CYS A 18 -8.34 -1.54 -41.45
N ASP A 19 -8.88 -2.76 -41.52
CA ASP A 19 -8.97 -3.54 -42.77
C ASP A 19 -9.95 -2.94 -43.80
N ASN A 20 -10.87 -2.08 -43.36
CA ASN A 20 -11.89 -1.47 -44.22
C ASN A 20 -11.46 -0.12 -44.82
N CYS A 21 -10.87 0.78 -44.01
CA CYS A 21 -10.49 2.13 -44.46
C CYS A 21 -8.98 2.41 -44.43
N GLY A 22 -8.17 1.52 -43.85
CA GLY A 22 -6.71 1.66 -43.81
C GLY A 22 -6.16 2.60 -42.73
N ALA A 23 -7.02 3.26 -41.93
CA ALA A 23 -6.61 4.15 -40.85
C ALA A 23 -5.82 3.41 -39.75
N TRP A 24 -4.87 4.12 -39.13
CA TRP A 24 -4.12 3.62 -37.97
C TRP A 24 -4.99 3.70 -36.70
N LEU A 25 -5.02 2.62 -35.92
CA LEU A 25 -5.89 2.49 -34.75
C LEU A 25 -5.12 2.52 -33.42
N THR A 26 -3.82 2.82 -33.45
CA THR A 26 -2.91 2.77 -32.29
C THR A 26 -3.45 3.56 -31.10
N GLU A 27 -3.92 4.79 -31.32
CA GLU A 27 -4.45 5.66 -30.25
C GLU A 27 -5.74 5.10 -29.62
N ALA A 28 -6.62 4.51 -30.44
CA ALA A 28 -7.88 3.91 -29.96
C ALA A 28 -7.63 2.59 -29.19
N VAL A 29 -6.63 1.83 -29.60
CA VAL A 29 -6.18 0.60 -28.94
C VAL A 29 -5.49 0.89 -27.61
N GLU A 30 -4.62 1.89 -27.55
CA GLU A 30 -3.89 2.28 -26.33
C GLU A 30 -4.85 2.86 -25.27
N ALA A 31 -5.84 3.64 -25.70
CA ALA A 31 -6.89 4.16 -24.83
C ALA A 31 -7.78 3.04 -24.23
N ALA A 32 -8.04 1.98 -24.99
CA ALA A 32 -8.80 0.82 -24.51
C ALA A 32 -7.97 -0.08 -23.57
N GLN A 33 -6.67 -0.23 -23.83
CA GLN A 33 -5.74 -1.00 -22.99
C GLN A 33 -5.51 -0.35 -21.62
N SER A 34 -5.46 0.99 -21.60
CA SER A 34 -5.28 1.78 -20.37
C SER A 34 -6.41 1.59 -19.34
N GLN A 35 -7.57 1.05 -19.75
CA GLN A 35 -8.71 0.79 -18.86
C GLN A 35 -8.88 -0.68 -18.48
N SER A 36 -8.16 -1.60 -19.12
CA SER A 36 -8.25 -3.04 -18.85
C SER A 36 -7.01 -3.65 -18.21
N GLU A 37 -5.85 -2.99 -18.29
CA GLU A 37 -4.64 -3.42 -17.58
C GLU A 37 -4.40 -2.52 -16.37
N SER A 38 -5.30 -2.59 -15.38
CA SER A 38 -4.82 -2.35 -14.02
C SER A 38 -3.85 -3.48 -13.74
N PRO A 39 -2.58 -3.23 -13.36
CA PRO A 39 -1.74 -4.30 -12.85
C PRO A 39 -2.51 -4.97 -11.70
N PRO A 40 -2.29 -6.26 -11.39
CA PRO A 40 -2.69 -6.81 -10.12
C PRO A 40 -1.92 -6.05 -9.03
N GLY A 41 -2.41 -4.87 -8.66
CA GLY A 41 -2.12 -4.26 -7.38
C GLY A 41 -2.49 -5.33 -6.36
N PRO A 42 -1.66 -5.56 -5.33
CA PRO A 42 -1.92 -6.62 -4.36
C PRO A 42 -3.34 -6.40 -3.87
N SER A 43 -4.24 -7.31 -4.21
CA SER A 43 -5.56 -7.36 -3.62
C SER A 43 -5.29 -7.70 -2.16
N LEU A 44 -5.04 -6.67 -1.34
CA LEU A 44 -4.68 -6.81 0.05
C LEU A 44 -5.74 -7.71 0.65
N SER A 45 -5.31 -8.90 1.08
CA SER A 45 -6.20 -9.83 1.74
C SER A 45 -6.85 -9.13 2.94
N PRO A 46 -8.06 -9.56 3.35
CA PRO A 46 -8.69 -8.99 4.54
C PRO A 46 -7.76 -9.03 5.77
N ALA A 47 -6.91 -10.07 5.86
CA ALA A 47 -5.87 -10.18 6.87
C ALA A 47 -4.81 -9.05 6.79
N GLU A 48 -4.34 -8.71 5.59
CA GLU A 48 -3.35 -7.65 5.38
C GLU A 48 -3.96 -6.27 5.68
N SER A 49 -5.18 -6.03 5.22
CA SER A 49 -5.90 -4.76 5.44
C SER A 49 -6.12 -4.47 6.93
N GLU A 50 -6.59 -5.48 7.69
CA GLU A 50 -6.75 -5.38 9.15
C GLU A 50 -5.41 -5.21 9.87
N ALA A 51 -4.37 -5.94 9.45
CA ALA A 51 -3.04 -5.82 10.03
C ALA A 51 -2.43 -4.42 9.82
N ILE A 52 -2.62 -3.81 8.64
CA ILE A 52 -2.16 -2.44 8.37
C ILE A 52 -2.87 -1.42 9.26
N ALA A 53 -4.19 -1.57 9.47
CA ALA A 53 -4.94 -0.70 10.36
C ALA A 53 -4.40 -0.77 11.80
N LEU A 54 -4.19 -1.98 12.32
CA LEU A 54 -3.62 -2.20 13.65
C LEU A 54 -2.17 -1.70 13.76
N LEU A 55 -1.39 -1.81 12.69
CA LEU A 55 -0.04 -1.26 12.64
C LEU A 55 -0.05 0.27 12.75
N ARG A 56 -0.98 0.97 12.08
CA ARG A 56 -1.12 2.44 12.17
C ARG A 56 -1.44 2.90 13.59
N ASP A 57 -2.24 2.12 14.32
CA ASP A 57 -2.56 2.37 15.72
C ASP A 57 -1.41 2.02 16.69
N GLY A 58 -0.27 1.52 16.18
CA GLY A 58 0.87 1.06 16.99
C GLY A 58 0.65 -0.30 17.67
N LYS A 59 -0.44 -1.00 17.36
CA LYS A 59 -0.86 -2.27 17.97
C LYS A 59 -0.24 -3.48 17.27
N LYS A 60 1.09 -3.53 17.14
CA LYS A 60 1.81 -4.59 16.39
C LYS A 60 1.51 -6.00 16.89
N LEU A 61 1.36 -6.20 18.20
CA LEU A 61 1.05 -7.52 18.77
C LEU A 61 -0.37 -8.00 18.39
N GLU A 62 -1.36 -7.10 18.41
CA GLU A 62 -2.72 -7.42 17.95
C GLU A 62 -2.76 -7.66 16.45
N ALA A 63 -1.97 -6.92 15.66
CA ALA A 63 -1.84 -7.17 14.22
C ALA A 63 -1.36 -8.59 13.93
N ILE A 64 -0.35 -9.09 14.64
CA ILE A 64 0.17 -10.46 14.47
C ILE A 64 -0.88 -11.49 14.89
N LYS A 65 -1.57 -11.28 16.01
CA LYS A 65 -2.62 -12.17 16.49
C LYS A 65 -3.76 -12.27 15.48
N ARG A 66 -4.23 -11.13 14.99
CA ARG A 66 -5.34 -11.05 14.05
C ARG A 66 -4.98 -11.63 12.68
N TYR A 67 -3.79 -11.32 12.19
CA TYR A 67 -3.28 -11.89 10.93
C TYR A 67 -3.21 -13.42 11.02
N ARG A 68 -2.75 -13.97 12.14
CA ARG A 68 -2.71 -15.42 12.38
C ARG A 68 -4.11 -16.04 12.36
N GLU A 69 -5.07 -15.44 13.05
CA GLU A 69 -6.44 -15.96 13.14
C GLU A 69 -7.16 -15.95 11.78
N VAL A 70 -6.94 -14.90 10.97
CA VAL A 70 -7.59 -14.76 9.66
C VAL A 70 -6.87 -15.57 8.58
N ALA A 71 -5.54 -15.59 8.57
CA ALA A 71 -4.76 -16.30 7.56
C ALA A 71 -4.50 -17.78 7.90
N GLY A 72 -4.74 -18.21 9.14
CA GLY A 72 -4.54 -19.59 9.59
C GLY A 72 -3.08 -20.05 9.65
N VAL A 73 -2.13 -19.11 9.63
CA VAL A 73 -0.69 -19.38 9.54
C VAL A 73 -0.03 -19.63 10.90
N GLY A 74 1.22 -20.08 10.90
CA GLY A 74 2.04 -20.16 12.11
C GLY A 74 2.39 -18.79 12.68
N LEU A 75 2.80 -18.74 13.95
CA LEU A 75 3.18 -17.48 14.62
C LEU A 75 4.39 -16.81 13.96
N ALA A 76 5.37 -17.60 13.50
CA ALA A 76 6.54 -17.09 12.78
C ALA A 76 6.16 -16.45 11.44
N GLU A 77 5.29 -17.11 10.67
CA GLU A 77 4.78 -16.61 9.40
C GLU A 77 3.94 -15.34 9.58
N ALA A 78 3.04 -15.33 10.56
CA ALA A 78 2.24 -14.14 10.90
C ALA A 78 3.13 -12.95 11.25
N LYS A 79 4.16 -13.16 12.07
CA LYS A 79 5.12 -12.12 12.41
C LYS A 79 5.87 -11.60 11.18
N ALA A 80 6.38 -12.50 10.35
CA ALA A 80 7.13 -12.14 9.14
C ALA A 80 6.24 -11.33 8.17
N ALA A 81 4.99 -11.74 7.98
CA ALA A 81 4.03 -11.02 7.14
C ALA A 81 3.75 -9.60 7.67
N VAL A 82 3.41 -9.48 8.95
CA VAL A 82 3.14 -8.17 9.58
C VAL A 82 4.40 -7.28 9.59
N GLU A 83 5.59 -7.84 9.73
CA GLU A 83 6.85 -7.07 9.65
C GLU A 83 7.13 -6.53 8.24
N ARG A 84 6.83 -7.32 7.18
CA ARG A 84 6.89 -6.82 5.80
C ARG A 84 5.88 -5.71 5.55
N LEU A 85 4.67 -5.82 6.08
CA LEU A 85 3.66 -4.77 5.97
C LEU A 85 4.10 -3.49 6.69
N ALA A 86 4.65 -3.61 7.91
CA ALA A 86 5.11 -2.46 8.68
C ALA A 86 6.26 -1.71 7.97
N SER A 87 7.19 -2.44 7.36
CA SER A 87 8.33 -1.84 6.63
C SER A 87 7.89 -1.18 5.32
N GLN A 88 6.99 -1.80 4.56
CA GLN A 88 6.43 -1.22 3.34
C GLN A 88 5.62 0.05 3.61
N HIS A 89 4.82 0.08 4.68
CA HIS A 89 3.95 1.21 4.99
C HIS A 89 4.61 2.31 5.84
N ARG A 90 5.93 2.27 6.06
CA ARG A 90 6.70 3.23 6.89
C ARG A 90 6.05 3.55 8.25
N VAL A 91 5.36 2.58 8.83
CA VAL A 91 4.72 2.75 10.14
C VAL A 91 5.79 2.51 11.20
N LEU A 92 6.43 3.59 11.62
CA LEU A 92 7.49 3.53 12.63
C LEU A 92 6.92 2.97 13.95
N PRO A 93 7.60 2.00 14.59
CA PRO A 93 7.20 1.54 15.91
C PRO A 93 7.32 2.71 16.90
N GLN A 94 6.21 3.08 17.50
CA GLN A 94 6.13 4.12 18.53
C GLN A 94 6.99 3.73 19.73
N ARG A 95 8.23 4.22 19.79
CA ARG A 95 9.00 4.35 21.03
C ARG A 95 8.64 5.69 21.67
N THR A 96 7.39 5.84 22.13
CA THR A 96 7.05 6.89 23.10
C THR A 96 7.57 6.44 24.47
N GLY A 97 8.87 6.59 24.68
CA GLY A 97 9.49 6.41 25.99
C GLY A 97 9.60 7.75 26.71
N CYS A 98 9.18 7.79 27.97
CA CYS A 98 9.23 8.95 28.88
C CYS A 98 10.63 9.55 29.10
N ALA A 99 11.68 9.00 28.48
CA ALA A 99 13.05 9.47 28.57
C ALA A 99 13.21 10.93 28.13
N GLY A 100 12.44 11.37 27.11
CA GLY A 100 12.48 12.78 26.66
C GLY A 100 11.92 13.75 27.71
N VAL A 101 10.82 13.39 28.37
CA VAL A 101 10.20 14.23 29.43
C VAL A 101 11.09 14.24 30.68
N LEU A 102 11.67 13.09 31.07
CA LEU A 102 12.57 13.02 32.21
C LEU A 102 13.86 13.81 32.00
N LEU A 103 14.44 13.78 30.80
CA LEU A 103 15.64 14.59 30.47
C LEU A 103 15.34 16.08 30.48
N LEU A 104 14.20 16.52 29.94
CA LEU A 104 13.79 17.92 29.95
C LEU A 104 13.55 18.43 31.39
N LEU A 105 12.88 17.64 32.23
CA LEU A 105 12.66 18.00 33.64
C LEU A 105 13.96 18.03 34.44
N ALA A 106 14.85 17.06 34.26
CA ALA A 106 16.15 17.03 34.94
C ALA A 106 17.04 18.21 34.54
N ALA A 107 17.05 18.59 33.25
CA ALA A 107 17.80 19.74 32.77
C ALA A 107 17.24 21.07 33.32
N ALA A 108 15.91 21.21 33.38
CA ALA A 108 15.26 22.38 33.95
C ALA A 108 15.56 22.54 35.45
N VAL A 109 15.52 21.44 36.22
CA VAL A 109 15.87 21.45 37.65
C VAL A 109 17.36 21.76 37.85
N GLY A 110 18.25 21.16 37.06
CA GLY A 110 19.70 21.42 37.15
C GLY A 110 20.07 22.88 36.87
N LEU A 111 19.42 23.52 35.88
CA LEU A 111 19.62 24.93 35.57
C LEU A 111 19.10 25.84 36.70
N ALA A 112 17.95 25.51 37.30
CA ALA A 112 17.39 26.28 38.40
C ALA A 112 18.29 26.21 39.66
N MET A 113 18.91 25.06 39.94
CA MET A 113 19.83 24.90 41.07
C MET A 113 21.19 25.56 40.85
N ALA A 114 21.61 25.80 39.60
CA ALA A 114 22.88 26.44 39.28
C ALA A 114 22.82 27.99 39.34
N VAL A 115 21.62 28.57 39.41
CA VAL A 115 21.39 30.03 39.41
C VAL A 115 21.13 30.58 40.83
N TRP A 116 21.12 29.74 41.87
CA TRP A 116 20.87 30.11 43.25
C TRP A 116 22.04 29.79 44.19
#